data_AF-A0A9P4UU52-F1
#
_entry.id   AF-A0A9P4UU52-F1
#
_cell.length_a   1.000
_cell.length_b   1.000
_cell.length_c   1.000
_cell.angle_alpha   90.00
_cell.angle_beta   90.00
_cell.angle_gamma   90.00
#
_symmetry.space_group_name_H-M   'P 1'
#
loop_
_entity.id
_entity.type
_entity.pdbx_description
1 polymer ?
#
loop_
_entity_poly.entity_id
_entity_poly.type
_entity_poly.pdbx_seq_one_letter_code
_entity_poly.pdbx_strand_id
1 'polypeptide(L)'
;MAPTLSREDGRQTVAQALQLGEQTPNLDCIFVSIDTESLSYIHKKHPLRDRLSELGEATLDTRDIQDLHPGKNGAAWLSKTRAKHYLVSDCKNERFNHKDSRGKPLYQPNRFEFGNSIIIDRDELLHAFTKDLYIPDDTASKTGATIYRNIILVVHNTSSERKTLQTLLGLDIDEIETVSAIVDTEQLEREGLRKPALHSLCLNRLNCVPPFMHNGANDAVYTLGVMVMAALWRHAWEKQEKSGDWSFMSVVFPKWRVNGIEAIKALQHAIAEDTGGRCARCARYGHVEENCDGDELLIDRKTSEDTDDACWLATAEKLVKRVGEPVILKLRTV
;
A
#
# COMPACT_ATOMS: atom_id res chain seq x y z
N MET A 1 -12.32 -11.85 17.27
CA MET A 1 -12.31 -10.41 16.95
C MET A 1 -10.87 -9.96 16.85
N ALA A 2 -10.43 -9.69 15.62
CA ALA A 2 -9.11 -9.11 15.37
C ALA A 2 -9.06 -7.67 15.93
N PRO A 3 -8.18 -7.36 16.89
CA PRO A 3 -8.12 -6.02 17.44
C PRO A 3 -7.54 -5.04 16.42
N THR A 4 -8.16 -3.87 16.28
CA THR A 4 -7.47 -2.71 15.71
C THR A 4 -6.43 -2.22 16.71
N LEU A 5 -5.17 -2.31 16.33
CA LEU A 5 -4.06 -2.02 17.22
C LEU A 5 -3.97 -0.52 17.51
N SER A 6 -3.51 -0.18 18.73
CA SER A 6 -3.15 1.19 19.04
C SER A 6 -1.97 1.64 18.17
N ARG A 7 -1.69 2.95 18.15
CA ARG A 7 -0.55 3.48 17.39
C ARG A 7 0.77 2.82 17.79
N GLU A 8 0.98 2.61 19.09
CA GLU A 8 2.24 2.05 19.59
C GLU A 8 2.31 0.54 19.31
N ASP A 9 1.25 -0.20 19.66
CA ASP A 9 1.19 -1.65 19.43
C ASP A 9 1.29 -1.97 17.94
N GLY A 10 0.64 -1.18 17.08
CA GLY A 10 0.73 -1.33 15.63
C GLY A 10 2.14 -1.06 15.10
N ARG A 11 2.83 -0.05 15.62
CA ARG A 11 4.23 0.24 15.24
C ARG A 11 5.20 -0.86 15.67
N GLN A 12 5.01 -1.39 16.88
CA GLN A 12 5.79 -2.49 17.41
C GLN A 12 5.53 -3.78 16.62
N THR A 13 4.26 -4.10 16.38
CA THR A 13 3.85 -5.29 15.60
C THR A 13 4.44 -5.24 14.19
N VAL A 14 4.33 -4.10 13.50
CA VAL A 14 4.93 -3.92 12.17
C VAL A 14 6.45 -4.08 12.22
N ALA A 15 7.12 -3.53 13.24
CA ALA A 15 8.57 -3.66 13.38
C ALA A 15 8.98 -5.13 13.65
N GLN A 16 8.25 -5.86 14.48
CA GLN A 16 8.50 -7.29 14.76
C GLN A 16 8.29 -8.18 13.53
N ALA A 17 7.22 -7.94 12.76
CA ALA A 17 6.94 -8.65 11.53
C ALA A 17 7.97 -8.37 10.42
N LEU A 18 8.41 -7.10 10.30
CA LEU A 18 9.48 -6.69 9.37
C LEU A 18 10.89 -6.98 9.91
N GLN A 19 11.02 -7.61 11.08
CA GLN A 19 12.31 -7.95 11.71
C GLN A 19 13.23 -6.72 11.93
N LEU A 20 12.62 -5.57 12.20
CA LEU A 20 13.27 -4.29 12.43
C LEU A 20 13.58 -4.11 13.93
N GLY A 21 14.48 -4.94 14.48
CA GLY A 21 14.92 -4.84 15.86
C GLY A 21 15.67 -6.08 16.35
N GLU A 22 16.14 -6.05 17.60
CA GLU A 22 16.77 -7.20 18.27
C GLU A 22 15.75 -8.10 18.99
N GLN A 23 14.48 -7.70 19.03
CA GLN A 23 13.44 -8.42 19.76
C GLN A 23 12.97 -9.65 19.00
N THR A 24 13.29 -10.81 19.55
CA THR A 24 12.70 -12.10 19.21
C THR A 24 11.50 -12.40 20.11
N PRO A 25 10.46 -13.10 19.61
CA PRO A 25 10.37 -13.72 18.29
C PRO A 25 9.91 -12.73 17.19
N ASN A 26 10.46 -12.90 15.99
CA ASN A 26 9.92 -12.28 14.78
C ASN A 26 8.52 -12.81 14.52
N LEU A 27 7.62 -11.94 14.05
CA LEU A 27 6.26 -12.35 13.74
C LEU A 27 6.22 -12.94 12.31
N ASP A 28 5.89 -14.22 12.21
CA ASP A 28 5.61 -14.88 10.92
C ASP A 28 4.15 -14.63 10.53
N CYS A 29 3.95 -13.70 9.59
CA CYS A 29 2.64 -13.31 9.10
C CYS A 29 2.66 -12.89 7.64
N ILE A 30 1.47 -12.64 7.10
CA ILE A 30 1.28 -11.96 5.83
C ILE A 30 0.59 -10.63 6.10
N PHE A 31 1.20 -9.54 5.66
CA PHE A 31 0.48 -8.27 5.59
C PHE A 31 -0.47 -8.32 4.41
N VAL A 32 -1.75 -8.04 4.65
CA VAL A 32 -2.76 -7.88 3.60
C VAL A 32 -3.32 -6.48 3.72
N SER A 33 -2.91 -5.58 2.84
CA SER A 33 -3.49 -4.25 2.73
C SER A 33 -4.72 -4.28 1.85
N ILE A 34 -5.78 -3.59 2.26
CA ILE A 34 -7.00 -3.49 1.45
C ILE A 34 -7.49 -2.05 1.34
N ASP A 35 -8.25 -1.79 0.29
CA ASP A 35 -9.01 -0.56 0.11
C ASP A 35 -10.24 -0.85 -0.77
N THR A 36 -11.38 -0.25 -0.42
CA THR A 36 -12.66 -0.45 -1.09
C THR A 36 -13.19 0.83 -1.70
N GLU A 37 -13.60 0.77 -2.97
CA GLU A 37 -14.27 1.89 -3.63
C GLU A 37 -15.77 1.67 -3.71
N SER A 38 -16.52 2.72 -3.40
CA SER A 38 -17.98 2.73 -3.48
C SER A 38 -18.49 3.88 -4.33
N LEU A 39 -19.61 3.64 -5.00
CA LEU A 39 -20.30 4.64 -5.81
C LEU A 39 -21.22 5.52 -4.95
N SER A 40 -20.78 5.89 -3.75
CA SER A 40 -21.58 6.70 -2.82
C SER A 40 -21.70 8.17 -3.23
N TYR A 41 -20.80 8.65 -4.09
CA TYR A 41 -20.75 10.03 -4.59
C TYR A 41 -21.62 10.28 -5.83
N ILE A 42 -22.14 9.24 -6.49
CA ILE A 42 -22.94 9.43 -7.71
C ILE A 42 -24.36 9.93 -7.39
N HIS A 43 -25.10 10.32 -8.42
CA HIS A 43 -26.44 10.86 -8.26
C HIS A 43 -27.39 9.88 -7.55
N LYS A 44 -28.21 10.40 -6.64
CA LYS A 44 -29.08 9.61 -5.74
C LYS A 44 -30.06 8.66 -6.44
N LYS A 45 -30.39 8.93 -7.71
CA LYS A 45 -31.33 8.11 -8.51
C LYS A 45 -30.63 7.01 -9.31
N HIS A 46 -29.30 6.94 -9.30
CA HIS A 46 -28.59 5.93 -10.07
C HIS A 46 -28.80 4.55 -9.44
N PRO A 47 -29.06 3.49 -10.23
CA PRO A 47 -29.24 2.14 -9.69
C PRO A 47 -27.99 1.58 -8.99
N LEU A 48 -26.81 2.10 -9.32
CA LEU A 48 -25.54 1.69 -8.70
C LEU A 48 -25.12 2.56 -7.51
N ARG A 49 -25.96 3.51 -7.07
CA ARG A 49 -25.65 4.37 -5.93
C ARG A 49 -25.40 3.53 -4.67
N ASP A 50 -24.36 3.90 -3.90
CA ASP A 50 -23.93 3.19 -2.69
C ASP A 50 -23.55 1.71 -2.93
N ARG A 51 -23.26 1.31 -4.16
CA ARG A 51 -22.71 -0.02 -4.41
C ARG A 51 -21.19 -0.01 -4.29
N LEU A 52 -20.65 -1.12 -3.78
CA LEU A 52 -19.23 -1.44 -3.91
C LEU A 52 -18.91 -1.63 -5.39
N SER A 53 -17.90 -0.93 -5.90
CA SER A 53 -17.43 -1.01 -7.28
C SER A 53 -16.10 -1.75 -7.41
N GLU A 54 -15.19 -1.56 -6.45
CA GLU A 54 -13.85 -2.15 -6.48
C GLU A 54 -13.46 -2.65 -5.08
N LEU A 55 -12.70 -3.73 -5.04
CA LEU A 55 -11.95 -4.16 -3.87
C LEU A 55 -10.49 -4.39 -4.30
N GLY A 56 -9.59 -3.64 -3.70
CA GLY A 56 -8.16 -3.80 -3.87
C GLY A 56 -7.53 -4.57 -2.73
N GLU A 57 -6.56 -5.42 -3.05
CA GLU A 57 -5.67 -6.00 -2.06
C GLU A 57 -4.20 -5.93 -2.50
N ALA A 58 -3.31 -5.76 -1.52
CA ALA A 58 -1.86 -5.85 -1.69
C ALA A 58 -1.27 -6.68 -0.55
N THR A 59 -0.51 -7.72 -0.88
CA THR A 59 0.04 -8.68 0.08
C THR A 59 1.56 -8.62 0.12
N LEU A 60 2.13 -8.68 1.31
CA LEU A 60 3.57 -8.87 1.54
C LEU A 60 3.76 -9.97 2.58
N ASP A 61 4.29 -11.11 2.14
CA ASP A 61 4.62 -12.22 3.03
C ASP A 61 5.97 -11.95 3.72
N THR A 62 5.98 -12.00 5.05
CA THR A 62 7.22 -11.80 5.83
C THR A 62 8.29 -12.84 5.51
N ARG A 63 7.91 -14.02 5.01
CA ARG A 63 8.85 -15.06 4.55
C ARG A 63 9.57 -14.69 3.25
N ASP A 64 8.96 -13.89 2.37
CA ASP A 64 9.59 -13.46 1.11
C ASP A 64 10.70 -12.41 1.32
N ILE A 65 10.68 -11.76 2.49
CA ILE A 65 11.64 -10.74 2.89
C ILE A 65 12.53 -11.20 4.05
N GLN A 66 12.34 -12.42 4.53
CA GLN A 66 13.19 -13.02 5.55
C GLN A 66 14.62 -13.12 5.02
N ASP A 67 15.57 -12.67 5.83
CA ASP A 67 17.00 -12.61 5.49
C ASP A 67 17.34 -11.75 4.25
N LEU A 68 16.36 -11.03 3.69
CA LEU A 68 16.54 -10.10 2.60
C LEU A 68 16.78 -8.70 3.15
N HIS A 69 17.87 -8.05 2.76
CA HIS A 69 18.08 -6.65 3.09
C HIS A 69 17.02 -5.76 2.37
N PRO A 70 16.43 -4.73 3.01
CA PRO A 70 15.39 -3.88 2.41
C PRO A 70 15.77 -3.24 1.06
N GLY A 71 17.07 -3.07 0.86
CA GLY A 71 17.64 -2.37 -0.29
C GLY A 71 17.38 -0.86 -0.21
N LYS A 72 17.83 -0.15 -1.24
CA LYS A 72 17.63 1.30 -1.34
C LYS A 72 16.14 1.62 -1.34
N ASN A 73 15.72 2.50 -0.45
CA ASN A 73 14.34 2.94 -0.24
C ASN A 73 13.35 1.78 -0.08
N GLY A 74 13.74 0.65 0.51
CA GLY A 74 12.85 -0.51 0.70
C GLY A 74 12.49 -1.24 -0.59
N ALA A 75 13.18 -0.96 -1.71
CA ALA A 75 12.85 -1.50 -3.03
C ALA A 75 12.88 -3.04 -3.12
N ALA A 76 13.79 -3.69 -2.39
CA ALA A 76 13.90 -5.16 -2.42
C ALA A 76 12.74 -5.84 -1.68
N TRP A 77 12.19 -5.18 -0.66
CA TRP A 77 11.02 -5.69 0.08
C TRP A 77 9.73 -5.42 -0.66
N LEU A 78 9.52 -4.18 -1.10
CA LEU A 78 8.26 -3.82 -1.77
C LEU A 78 8.13 -4.48 -3.14
N SER A 79 9.23 -4.88 -3.80
CA SER A 79 9.15 -5.69 -5.02
C SER A 79 8.62 -7.12 -4.80
N LYS A 80 8.51 -7.58 -3.55
CA LYS A 80 7.85 -8.85 -3.18
C LYS A 80 6.34 -8.71 -2.97
N THR A 81 5.81 -7.50 -3.09
CA THR A 81 4.37 -7.25 -2.97
C THR A 81 3.62 -7.92 -4.12
N ARG A 82 2.47 -8.53 -3.84
CA ARG A 82 1.52 -9.00 -4.86
C ARG A 82 0.22 -8.24 -4.71
N ALA A 83 -0.39 -7.81 -5.80
CA ALA A 83 -1.64 -7.07 -5.76
C ALA A 83 -2.74 -7.77 -6.57
N LYS A 84 -3.98 -7.71 -6.08
CA LYS A 84 -5.18 -8.06 -6.86
C LYS A 84 -6.15 -6.89 -6.85
N HIS A 85 -6.90 -6.81 -7.94
CA HIS A 85 -7.93 -5.81 -8.12
C HIS A 85 -9.22 -6.49 -8.56
N TYR A 86 -10.21 -6.57 -7.68
CA TYR A 86 -11.54 -7.02 -8.03
C TYR A 86 -12.37 -5.83 -8.49
N LEU A 87 -12.85 -5.89 -9.73
CA LEU A 87 -13.78 -4.92 -10.31
C LEU A 87 -15.14 -5.59 -10.49
N VAL A 88 -16.16 -5.06 -9.83
CA VAL A 88 -17.49 -5.66 -9.87
C VAL A 88 -18.09 -5.51 -11.28
N SER A 89 -18.58 -6.61 -11.83
CA SER A 89 -19.02 -6.75 -13.22
C SER A 89 -20.09 -5.72 -13.62
N ASP A 90 -21.04 -5.44 -12.73
CA ASP A 90 -22.13 -4.47 -12.93
C ASP A 90 -21.66 -3.01 -12.95
N CYS A 91 -20.45 -2.72 -12.47
CA CYS A 91 -19.85 -1.38 -12.51
C CYS A 91 -18.89 -1.19 -13.69
N LYS A 92 -18.30 -2.27 -14.23
CA LYS A 92 -17.15 -2.23 -15.16
C LYS A 92 -17.29 -1.24 -16.35
N ASN A 93 -18.48 -1.16 -16.93
CA ASN A 93 -18.73 -0.39 -18.15
C ASN A 93 -19.19 1.06 -17.89
N GLU A 94 -19.30 1.45 -16.63
CA GLU A 94 -19.78 2.77 -16.25
C GLU A 94 -18.75 3.87 -16.47
N ARG A 95 -19.24 5.10 -16.56
CA ARG A 95 -18.39 6.30 -16.65
C ARG A 95 -18.93 7.40 -15.76
N PHE A 96 -18.14 7.79 -14.76
CA PHE A 96 -18.48 8.87 -13.85
C PHE A 96 -17.43 9.98 -13.93
N ASN A 97 -17.88 11.23 -14.06
CA ASN A 97 -17.02 12.41 -14.17
C ASN A 97 -16.82 13.15 -12.83
N HIS A 98 -17.15 12.50 -11.71
CA HIS A 98 -17.00 13.10 -10.39
C HIS A 98 -15.53 13.21 -10.02
N LYS A 99 -15.18 14.27 -9.31
CA LYS A 99 -13.81 14.58 -8.90
C LYS A 99 -13.74 14.83 -7.41
N ASP A 100 -12.59 14.52 -6.82
CA ASP A 100 -12.29 14.86 -5.44
C ASP A 100 -12.01 16.36 -5.28
N SER A 101 -11.72 16.79 -4.04
CA SER A 101 -11.39 18.18 -3.70
C SER A 101 -10.12 18.71 -4.40
N ARG A 102 -9.32 17.84 -5.02
CA ARG A 102 -8.10 18.18 -5.76
C ARG A 102 -8.31 18.11 -7.27
N GLY A 103 -9.53 17.87 -7.73
CA GLY A 103 -9.87 17.74 -9.14
C GLY A 103 -9.44 16.42 -9.77
N LYS A 104 -9.07 15.40 -8.97
CA LYS A 104 -8.74 14.05 -9.48
C LYS A 104 -10.01 13.22 -9.63
N PRO A 105 -10.16 12.41 -10.69
CA PRO A 105 -11.34 11.57 -10.89
C PRO A 105 -11.55 10.59 -9.72
N LEU A 106 -12.80 10.45 -9.27
CA LEU A 106 -13.19 9.49 -8.22
C LEU A 106 -13.49 8.08 -8.75
N TYR A 107 -13.50 7.90 -10.07
CA TYR A 107 -13.78 6.60 -10.69
C TYR A 107 -12.68 6.25 -11.67
N GLN A 108 -11.73 5.39 -11.25
CA GLN A 108 -10.58 5.00 -12.09
C GLN A 108 -10.37 3.46 -12.15
N PRO A 109 -11.43 2.65 -12.36
CA PRO A 109 -11.36 1.18 -12.27
C PRO A 109 -10.43 0.52 -13.29
N ASN A 110 -10.19 1.19 -14.42
CA ASN A 110 -9.37 0.68 -15.53
C ASN A 110 -7.92 1.19 -15.46
N ARG A 111 -7.49 1.70 -14.31
CA ARG A 111 -6.16 2.29 -14.12
C ARG A 111 -5.32 1.55 -13.07
N PHE A 112 -5.57 0.25 -12.90
CA PHE A 112 -4.76 -0.59 -12.02
C PHE A 112 -3.32 -0.68 -12.53
N GLU A 113 -2.36 -0.24 -11.71
CA GLU A 113 -0.95 -0.10 -12.10
C GLU A 113 -0.09 -1.31 -11.76
N PHE A 114 -0.63 -2.29 -11.03
CA PHE A 114 0.11 -3.42 -10.47
C PHE A 114 -0.45 -4.77 -10.92
N GLY A 115 -1.13 -4.80 -12.07
CA GLY A 115 -1.63 -6.03 -12.67
C GLY A 115 -2.80 -5.79 -13.61
N ASN A 116 -3.63 -6.81 -13.76
CA ASN A 116 -4.88 -6.75 -14.51
C ASN A 116 -6.07 -6.94 -13.55
N SER A 117 -7.14 -6.16 -13.74
CA SER A 117 -8.35 -6.29 -12.93
C SER A 117 -9.05 -7.62 -13.19
N ILE A 118 -9.45 -8.29 -12.10
CA ILE A 118 -10.33 -9.46 -12.12
C ILE A 118 -11.76 -8.95 -12.14
N ILE A 119 -12.46 -9.20 -13.23
CA ILE A 119 -13.88 -8.89 -13.32
C ILE A 119 -14.64 -9.99 -12.60
N ILE A 120 -15.42 -9.64 -11.58
CA ILE A 120 -16.10 -10.60 -10.73
C ILE A 120 -17.56 -10.23 -10.54
N ASP A 121 -18.42 -11.24 -10.42
CA ASP A 121 -19.80 -11.00 -10.04
C ASP A 121 -19.90 -10.51 -8.59
N ARG A 122 -20.89 -9.66 -8.32
CA ARG A 122 -21.11 -9.10 -6.98
C ARG A 122 -21.32 -10.20 -5.94
N ASP A 123 -22.07 -11.24 -6.29
CA ASP A 123 -22.44 -12.32 -5.38
C ASP A 123 -21.26 -13.27 -5.11
N GLU A 124 -20.24 -13.25 -5.98
CA GLU A 124 -19.02 -14.06 -5.84
C GLU A 124 -17.90 -13.33 -5.08
N LEU A 125 -17.94 -11.99 -5.02
CA LEU A 125 -16.87 -11.18 -4.44
C LEU A 125 -16.59 -11.52 -2.98
N LEU A 126 -17.64 -11.72 -2.17
CA LEU A 126 -17.46 -12.09 -0.76
C LEU A 126 -16.69 -13.39 -0.62
N HIS A 127 -17.07 -14.41 -1.40
CA HIS A 127 -16.39 -15.71 -1.35
C HIS A 127 -14.94 -15.62 -1.85
N ALA A 128 -14.71 -14.94 -2.98
CA ALA A 128 -13.39 -14.78 -3.56
C ALA A 128 -12.43 -14.03 -2.63
N PHE A 129 -12.85 -12.88 -2.10
CA PHE A 129 -12.03 -12.10 -1.19
C PHE A 129 -11.83 -12.81 0.16
N THR A 130 -12.87 -13.47 0.70
CA THR A 130 -12.69 -14.29 1.92
C THR A 130 -11.61 -15.35 1.70
N LYS A 131 -11.63 -16.05 0.56
CA LYS A 131 -10.60 -17.05 0.22
C LYS A 131 -9.20 -16.47 0.19
N ASP A 132 -9.03 -15.22 -0.26
CA ASP A 132 -7.73 -14.54 -0.26
C ASP A 132 -7.18 -14.29 1.15
N LEU A 133 -8.06 -14.26 2.16
CA LEU A 133 -7.67 -14.20 3.58
C LEU A 133 -7.38 -15.58 4.20
N TYR A 134 -7.61 -16.69 3.48
CA TYR A 134 -7.29 -18.04 3.95
C TYR A 134 -6.11 -18.59 3.14
N ILE A 135 -4.92 -18.05 3.39
CA ILE A 135 -3.68 -18.44 2.70
C ILE A 135 -3.09 -19.69 3.37
N PRO A 136 -3.00 -20.84 2.68
CA PRO A 136 -2.44 -22.05 3.27
C PRO A 136 -0.99 -21.86 3.72
N ASP A 137 -0.64 -22.48 4.85
CA ASP A 137 0.75 -22.58 5.29
C ASP A 137 1.36 -23.87 4.74
N ASP A 138 2.05 -23.77 3.61
CA ASP A 138 2.73 -24.90 2.97
C ASP A 138 3.84 -25.54 3.81
N THR A 139 4.32 -24.84 4.86
CA THR A 139 5.33 -25.37 5.79
C THR A 139 4.71 -26.18 6.93
N ALA A 140 3.41 -25.99 7.18
CA ALA A 140 2.69 -26.63 8.26
C ALA A 140 2.23 -28.03 7.83
N SER A 141 3.17 -28.97 7.77
CA SER A 141 2.86 -30.39 7.56
C SER A 141 2.64 -31.06 8.90
N LYS A 142 1.39 -31.48 9.20
CA LYS A 142 1.01 -32.68 9.97
C LYS A 142 -0.48 -32.61 10.33
N THR A 143 -1.21 -33.71 10.10
CA THR A 143 -2.60 -34.05 10.52
C THR A 143 -3.71 -34.05 9.46
N GLY A 144 -3.48 -33.60 8.23
CA GLY A 144 -4.49 -33.64 7.16
C GLY A 144 -5.54 -32.52 7.23
N ALA A 145 -5.47 -31.64 8.23
CA ALA A 145 -6.16 -30.35 8.25
C ALA A 145 -5.29 -29.28 7.58
N THR A 146 -5.90 -28.42 6.75
CA THR A 146 -5.23 -27.23 6.21
C THR A 146 -4.99 -26.23 7.33
N ILE A 147 -3.74 -25.85 7.53
CA ILE A 147 -3.35 -24.76 8.42
C ILE A 147 -3.18 -23.51 7.57
N TYR A 148 -3.66 -22.37 8.08
CA TYR A 148 -3.58 -21.09 7.38
C TYR A 148 -2.57 -20.16 8.04
N ARG A 149 -1.98 -19.28 7.24
CA ARG A 149 -1.06 -18.24 7.70
C ARG A 149 -1.79 -17.17 8.49
N ASN A 150 -1.12 -16.62 9.50
CA ASN A 150 -1.61 -15.45 10.22
C ASN A 150 -1.57 -14.21 9.33
N ILE A 151 -2.65 -13.44 9.33
CA ILE A 151 -2.77 -12.18 8.62
C ILE A 151 -2.71 -11.01 9.60
N ILE A 152 -1.95 -9.99 9.21
CA ILE A 152 -2.14 -8.62 9.69
C ILE A 152 -2.83 -7.85 8.59
N LEU A 153 -4.07 -7.44 8.84
CA LEU A 153 -4.80 -6.60 7.89
C LEU A 153 -4.31 -5.17 8.00
N VAL A 154 -4.01 -4.53 6.87
CA VAL A 154 -3.54 -3.15 6.80
C VAL A 154 -4.59 -2.31 6.09
N VAL A 155 -4.99 -1.20 6.69
CA VAL A 155 -6.04 -0.33 6.14
C VAL A 155 -5.64 1.14 6.31
N HIS A 156 -6.32 2.02 5.59
CA HIS A 156 -6.24 3.45 5.81
C HIS A 156 -7.61 3.96 6.29
N ASN A 157 -7.77 4.18 7.60
CA ASN A 157 -9.04 4.44 8.28
C ASN A 157 -9.97 3.21 8.40
N THR A 158 -9.66 2.38 9.40
CA THR A 158 -10.36 1.13 9.75
C THR A 158 -11.87 1.32 9.92
N SER A 159 -12.32 2.44 10.51
CA SER A 159 -13.75 2.66 10.74
C SER A 159 -14.53 2.79 9.44
N SER A 160 -13.93 3.43 8.43
CA SER A 160 -14.53 3.55 7.10
C SER A 160 -14.55 2.18 6.41
N GLU A 161 -13.40 1.51 6.40
CA GLU A 161 -13.22 0.24 5.70
C GLU A 161 -14.14 -0.85 6.24
N ARG A 162 -14.17 -1.01 7.57
CA ARG A 162 -15.08 -1.94 8.25
C ARG A 162 -16.54 -1.66 7.91
N LYS A 163 -16.94 -0.39 7.90
CA LYS A 163 -18.32 -0.03 7.56
C LYS A 163 -18.63 -0.43 6.13
N THR A 164 -17.74 -0.16 5.18
CA THR A 164 -17.94 -0.53 3.77
C THR A 164 -18.03 -2.04 3.60
N LEU A 165 -17.09 -2.81 4.15
CA LEU A 165 -17.10 -4.27 4.08
C LEU A 165 -18.36 -4.88 4.71
N GLN A 166 -18.76 -4.40 5.89
CA GLN A 166 -19.96 -4.90 6.55
C GLN A 166 -21.23 -4.56 5.77
N THR A 167 -21.37 -3.30 5.34
CA THR A 167 -22.63 -2.80 4.78
C THR A 167 -22.83 -3.12 3.30
N LEU A 168 -21.74 -3.18 2.53
CA LEU A 168 -21.80 -3.35 1.08
C LEU A 168 -21.36 -4.74 0.60
N LEU A 169 -20.55 -5.46 1.38
CA LEU A 169 -20.09 -6.81 1.07
C LEU A 169 -20.67 -7.88 2.01
N GLY A 170 -21.19 -7.48 3.18
CA GLY A 170 -21.69 -8.41 4.20
C GLY A 170 -20.58 -9.13 4.97
N LEU A 171 -19.35 -8.60 4.94
CA LEU A 171 -18.19 -9.19 5.58
C LEU A 171 -17.89 -8.51 6.92
N ASP A 172 -17.92 -9.27 8.01
CA ASP A 172 -17.32 -8.84 9.27
C ASP A 172 -15.87 -9.32 9.36
N ILE A 173 -14.93 -8.38 9.18
CA ILE A 173 -13.49 -8.68 9.24
C ILE A 173 -13.04 -9.19 10.61
N ASP A 174 -13.80 -8.94 11.69
CA ASP A 174 -13.45 -9.42 13.03
C ASP A 174 -13.74 -10.91 13.24
N GLU A 175 -14.57 -11.49 12.37
CA GLU A 175 -14.96 -12.89 12.39
C GLU A 175 -14.03 -13.77 11.52
N ILE A 176 -13.10 -13.17 10.77
CA ILE A 176 -12.13 -13.91 9.97
C ILE A 176 -11.00 -14.43 10.85
N GLU A 177 -10.96 -15.76 11.02
CA GLU A 177 -10.07 -16.46 11.96
C GLU A 177 -8.58 -16.20 11.70
N THR A 178 -8.18 -16.08 10.44
CA THR A 178 -6.78 -15.83 10.04
C THR A 178 -6.32 -14.40 10.32
N VAL A 179 -7.25 -13.45 10.49
CA VAL A 179 -6.90 -12.06 10.78
C VAL A 179 -6.60 -11.92 12.26
N SER A 180 -5.32 -11.84 12.58
CA SER A 180 -4.83 -11.78 13.97
C SER A 180 -4.82 -10.37 14.54
N ALA A 181 -4.68 -9.35 13.69
CA ALA A 181 -4.66 -7.94 14.06
C ALA A 181 -4.96 -7.04 12.86
N ILE A 182 -5.39 -5.81 13.14
CA ILE A 182 -5.61 -4.76 12.14
C ILE A 182 -4.70 -3.57 12.43
N VAL A 183 -3.95 -3.13 11.43
CA VAL A 183 -3.06 -1.98 11.45
C VAL A 183 -3.66 -0.85 10.61
N ASP A 184 -3.95 0.29 11.26
CA ASP A 184 -4.49 1.47 10.59
C ASP A 184 -3.40 2.50 10.30
N THR A 185 -3.05 2.68 9.03
CA THR A 185 -2.02 3.64 8.61
C THR A 185 -2.37 5.10 8.93
N GLU A 186 -3.66 5.47 8.97
CA GLU A 186 -4.10 6.80 9.43
C GLU A 186 -3.71 7.00 10.90
N GLN A 187 -3.86 5.95 11.73
CA GLN A 187 -3.54 5.98 13.15
C GLN A 187 -2.04 5.87 13.41
N LEU A 188 -1.33 4.99 12.70
CA LEU A 188 0.13 4.82 12.80
C LEU A 188 0.86 6.15 12.58
N GLU A 189 0.43 6.88 11.54
CA GLU A 189 1.09 8.09 11.07
C GLU A 189 0.42 9.39 11.55
N ARG A 190 -0.59 9.29 12.41
CA ARG A 190 -1.25 10.47 12.99
C ARG A 190 -0.27 11.29 13.83
N GLU A 191 -0.12 12.57 13.52
CA GLU A 191 0.60 13.54 14.34
C GLU A 191 -0.41 14.54 14.93
N GLY A 192 -0.65 14.46 16.25
CA GLY A 192 -1.65 15.30 16.93
C GLY A 192 -3.10 14.96 16.55
N LEU A 193 -3.95 15.98 16.39
CA LEU A 193 -5.37 15.82 16.12
C LEU A 193 -5.71 15.63 14.62
N ARG A 194 -4.75 15.89 13.73
CA ARG A 194 -4.99 15.85 12.28
C ARG A 194 -4.85 14.43 11.75
N LYS A 195 -5.92 13.92 11.16
CA LYS A 195 -5.94 12.67 10.40
C LYS A 195 -5.24 12.88 9.05
N PRO A 196 -4.12 12.20 8.78
CA PRO A 196 -3.45 12.32 7.48
C PRO A 196 -4.21 11.53 6.42
N ALA A 197 -4.47 12.14 5.27
CA ALA A 197 -5.01 11.42 4.12
C ALA A 197 -3.91 10.58 3.45
N LEU A 198 -4.26 9.47 2.80
CA LEU A 198 -3.32 8.56 2.14
C LEU A 198 -2.38 9.31 1.19
N HIS A 199 -2.92 10.18 0.34
CA HIS A 199 -2.09 11.02 -0.54
C HIS A 199 -1.04 11.86 0.19
N SER A 200 -1.38 12.44 1.35
CA SER A 200 -0.40 13.18 2.14
C SER A 200 0.67 12.24 2.72
N LEU A 201 0.31 11.01 3.08
CA LEU A 201 1.29 10.00 3.48
C LEU A 201 2.17 9.56 2.31
N CYS A 202 1.62 9.37 1.11
CA CYS A 202 2.41 9.05 -0.08
C CYS A 202 3.42 10.16 -0.41
N LEU A 203 3.02 11.43 -0.33
CA LEU A 203 3.96 12.55 -0.48
C LEU A 203 5.09 12.50 0.57
N ASN A 204 4.73 12.24 1.83
CA ASN A 204 5.68 12.30 2.95
C ASN A 204 6.53 11.03 3.14
N ARG A 205 6.10 9.88 2.61
CA ARG A 205 6.70 8.55 2.85
C ARG A 205 7.10 7.81 1.58
N LEU A 206 6.52 8.16 0.44
CA LEU A 206 6.91 7.61 -0.86
C LEU A 206 7.60 8.67 -1.72
N ASN A 207 7.52 9.96 -1.36
CA ASN A 207 8.02 11.08 -2.17
C ASN A 207 7.45 11.05 -3.59
N CYS A 208 6.16 10.73 -3.71
CA CYS A 208 5.45 10.78 -4.97
C CYS A 208 4.02 11.26 -4.80
N VAL A 209 3.51 11.92 -5.84
CA VAL A 209 2.08 12.01 -6.07
C VAL A 209 1.64 10.67 -6.68
N PRO A 210 0.96 9.79 -5.93
CA PRO A 210 0.55 8.49 -6.44
C PRO A 210 -0.35 8.67 -7.69
N PRO A 211 0.01 8.08 -8.84
CA PRO A 211 -0.87 8.04 -9.99
C PRO A 211 -2.14 7.22 -9.66
N PHE A 212 -3.23 7.59 -10.33
CA PHE A 212 -4.50 6.84 -10.33
C PHE A 212 -5.03 6.43 -8.95
N MET A 213 -4.93 7.32 -7.97
CA MET A 213 -5.70 7.26 -6.71
C MET A 213 -7.21 7.11 -7.00
N HIS A 214 -7.96 6.53 -6.07
CA HIS A 214 -9.35 6.08 -6.27
C HIS A 214 -9.49 4.90 -7.24
N ASN A 215 -8.43 4.08 -7.30
CA ASN A 215 -8.49 2.70 -7.74
C ASN A 215 -8.09 1.85 -6.55
N GLY A 216 -9.00 0.99 -6.06
CA GLY A 216 -8.83 0.36 -4.75
C GLY A 216 -7.53 -0.44 -4.63
N ALA A 217 -7.11 -1.13 -5.70
CA ALA A 217 -5.88 -1.92 -5.65
C ALA A 217 -4.59 -1.07 -5.68
N ASN A 218 -4.60 0.06 -6.39
CA ASN A 218 -3.50 1.02 -6.30
C ASN A 218 -3.40 1.59 -4.88
N ASP A 219 -4.54 1.96 -4.28
CA ASP A 219 -4.58 2.56 -2.94
C ASP A 219 -4.19 1.55 -1.85
N ALA A 220 -4.52 0.26 -2.02
CA ALA A 220 -4.00 -0.83 -1.18
C ALA A 220 -2.47 -0.97 -1.29
N VAL A 221 -1.88 -0.92 -2.50
CA VAL A 221 -0.42 -0.96 -2.69
C VAL A 221 0.25 0.26 -2.05
N TYR A 222 -0.31 1.45 -2.24
CA TYR A 222 0.24 2.67 -1.64
C TYR A 222 0.15 2.64 -0.12
N THR A 223 -0.95 2.12 0.44
CA THR A 223 -1.14 1.96 1.89
C THR A 223 -0.08 1.02 2.48
N LEU A 224 0.15 -0.14 1.86
CA LEU A 224 1.20 -1.07 2.26
C LEU A 224 2.60 -0.45 2.13
N GLY A 225 2.86 0.22 1.02
CA GLY A 225 4.12 0.94 0.76
C GLY A 225 4.40 2.00 1.82
N VAL A 226 3.41 2.81 2.18
CA VAL A 226 3.50 3.80 3.26
C VAL A 226 3.84 3.15 4.59
N MET A 227 3.20 2.03 4.94
CA MET A 227 3.46 1.31 6.18
C MET A 227 4.91 0.83 6.26
N VAL A 228 5.39 0.14 5.21
CA VAL A 228 6.77 -0.39 5.14
C VAL A 228 7.79 0.75 5.20
N MET A 229 7.60 1.80 4.40
CA MET A 229 8.53 2.94 4.37
C MET A 229 8.58 3.71 5.68
N ALA A 230 7.43 3.89 6.33
CA ALA A 230 7.37 4.50 7.66
C ALA A 230 8.07 3.66 8.72
N ALA A 231 7.95 2.33 8.66
CA ALA A 231 8.62 1.42 9.59
C ALA A 231 10.15 1.45 9.40
N LEU A 232 10.63 1.34 8.16
CA LEU A 232 12.05 1.44 7.82
C LEU A 232 12.65 2.79 8.27
N TRP A 233 11.94 3.89 8.00
CA TRP A 233 12.41 5.23 8.36
C TRP A 233 12.52 5.38 9.89
N ARG A 234 11.51 4.94 10.65
CA ARG A 234 11.56 4.96 12.12
C ARG A 234 12.72 4.13 12.65
N HIS A 235 12.90 2.91 12.14
CA HIS A 235 14.00 2.03 12.55
C HIS A 235 15.37 2.67 12.29
N ALA A 236 15.56 3.31 11.13
CA ALA A 236 16.80 4.00 10.80
C ALA A 236 17.13 5.11 11.81
N TRP A 237 16.14 5.91 12.20
CA TRP A 237 16.31 6.95 13.22
C TRP A 237 16.54 6.37 14.62
N GLU A 238 15.83 5.31 15.00
CA GLU A 238 16.03 4.69 16.32
C GLU A 238 17.42 4.06 16.47
N LYS A 239 17.93 3.38 15.44
CA LYS A 239 19.31 2.87 15.44
C LYS A 239 20.32 3.99 15.63
N GLN A 240 20.14 5.07 14.89
CA GLN A 240 20.97 6.25 15.03
C GLN A 240 20.91 6.83 16.47
N GLU A 241 19.72 7.05 17.02
CA GLU A 241 19.53 7.64 18.35
C GLU A 241 20.14 6.77 19.47
N LYS A 242 20.00 5.44 19.37
CA LYS A 242 20.46 4.50 20.42
C LYS A 242 21.94 4.13 20.33
N SER A 243 22.49 4.03 19.12
CA SER A 243 23.84 3.45 18.89
C SER A 243 24.81 4.38 18.15
N GLY A 244 24.33 5.48 17.57
CA GLY A 244 25.13 6.31 16.66
C GLY A 244 25.44 5.65 15.31
N ASP A 245 24.89 4.47 15.02
CA ASP A 245 25.09 3.76 13.76
C ASP A 245 24.22 4.36 12.63
N TRP A 246 24.89 5.03 11.70
CA TRP A 246 24.29 5.62 10.51
C TRP A 246 24.31 4.69 9.29
N SER A 247 24.85 3.48 9.40
CA SER A 247 25.02 2.57 8.28
C SER A 247 23.67 2.22 7.64
N PHE A 248 22.68 1.85 8.45
CA PHE A 248 21.33 1.53 7.99
C PHE A 248 20.68 2.73 7.28
N MET A 249 20.73 3.92 7.90
CA MET A 249 20.22 5.15 7.29
C MET A 249 20.88 5.44 5.94
N SER A 250 22.21 5.31 5.86
CA SER A 250 22.96 5.66 4.66
C SER A 250 22.73 4.67 3.50
N VAL A 251 22.56 3.38 3.82
CA VAL A 251 22.32 2.33 2.83
C VAL A 251 20.86 2.34 2.35
N VAL A 252 19.90 2.39 3.28
CA VAL A 252 18.47 2.32 2.94
C VAL A 252 17.95 3.67 2.46
N PHE A 253 18.39 4.78 3.05
CA PHE A 253 17.93 6.14 2.73
C PHE A 253 19.10 7.02 2.30
N PRO A 254 19.69 6.79 1.11
CA PRO A 254 20.81 7.60 0.64
C PRO A 254 20.38 9.07 0.51
N LYS A 255 21.30 9.98 0.86
CA LYS A 255 21.03 11.42 1.03
C LYS A 255 20.06 11.74 2.18
N TRP A 256 19.80 10.78 3.07
CA TRP A 256 18.96 10.92 4.27
C TRP A 256 17.56 11.44 3.94
N ARG A 257 17.00 10.91 2.86
CA ARG A 257 15.67 11.24 2.38
C ARG A 257 14.89 9.99 2.10
N VAL A 258 13.59 10.07 2.33
CA VAL A 258 12.67 9.02 1.93
C VAL A 258 12.38 9.18 0.44
N ASN A 259 12.57 8.13 -0.35
CA ASN A 259 12.23 8.13 -1.78
C ASN A 259 11.57 6.82 -2.21
N GLY A 260 10.43 6.49 -1.58
CA GLY A 260 9.71 5.22 -1.80
C GLY A 260 9.18 5.02 -3.22
N ILE A 261 9.13 6.04 -4.07
CA ILE A 261 8.79 5.89 -5.49
C ILE A 261 9.74 4.93 -6.23
N GLU A 262 11.00 4.83 -5.80
CA GLU A 262 11.93 3.84 -6.34
C GLU A 262 11.46 2.41 -6.05
N ALA A 263 10.87 2.19 -4.88
CA ALA A 263 10.34 0.90 -4.48
C ALA A 263 9.02 0.56 -5.22
N ILE A 264 8.15 1.55 -5.43
CA ILE A 264 6.96 1.40 -6.28
C ILE A 264 7.36 1.03 -7.72
N LYS A 265 8.38 1.68 -8.28
CA LYS A 265 8.92 1.33 -9.60
C LYS A 265 9.56 -0.05 -9.63
N ALA A 266 10.27 -0.45 -8.58
CA ALA A 266 10.84 -1.79 -8.47
C ALA A 266 9.75 -2.87 -8.46
N LEU A 267 8.63 -2.63 -7.79
CA LEU A 267 7.45 -3.49 -7.83
C LEU A 267 6.87 -3.57 -9.25
N GLN A 268 6.63 -2.44 -9.92
CA GLN A 268 6.14 -2.43 -11.30
C GLN A 268 7.07 -3.19 -12.26
N HIS A 269 8.38 -3.08 -12.05
CA HIS A 269 9.37 -3.82 -12.84
C HIS A 269 9.29 -5.33 -12.59
N ALA A 270 9.26 -5.76 -11.33
CA ALA A 270 9.15 -7.17 -10.97
C ALA A 270 7.88 -7.80 -11.56
N ILE A 271 6.73 -7.10 -11.49
CA ILE A 271 5.48 -7.55 -12.10
C ILE A 271 5.63 -7.65 -13.62
N ALA A 272 6.25 -6.66 -14.26
CA ALA A 272 6.48 -6.70 -15.70
C ALA A 272 7.38 -7.88 -16.11
N GLU A 273 8.43 -8.17 -15.35
CA GLU A 273 9.29 -9.33 -15.59
C GLU A 273 8.50 -10.64 -15.48
N ASP A 274 7.70 -10.80 -14.42
CA ASP A 274 6.93 -12.02 -14.16
C ASP A 274 5.78 -12.25 -15.16
N THR A 275 5.24 -11.18 -15.73
CA THR A 275 4.07 -11.23 -16.63
C THR A 275 4.43 -11.12 -18.11
N GLY A 276 5.70 -11.03 -18.49
CA GLY A 276 6.09 -10.90 -19.90
C GLY A 276 5.99 -9.48 -20.48
N GLY A 277 6.04 -8.47 -19.60
CA GLY A 277 6.19 -7.06 -19.93
C GLY A 277 4.97 -6.20 -19.58
N ARG A 278 5.18 -4.87 -19.61
CA ARG A 278 4.13 -3.85 -19.53
C ARG A 278 4.06 -3.11 -20.86
N CYS A 279 2.91 -3.19 -21.52
CA CYS A 279 2.71 -2.61 -22.85
C CYS A 279 2.76 -1.07 -22.79
N ALA A 280 3.62 -0.43 -23.59
CA ALA A 280 3.74 1.02 -23.63
C ALA A 280 2.51 1.73 -24.22
N ARG A 281 1.70 1.03 -25.03
CA ARG A 281 0.49 1.54 -25.68
C ARG A 281 -0.75 1.50 -24.80
N CYS A 282 -1.05 0.34 -24.20
CA CYS A 282 -2.25 0.16 -23.40
C CYS A 282 -1.99 0.06 -21.88
N ALA A 283 -0.73 0.19 -21.44
CA ALA A 283 -0.29 0.12 -20.05
C ALA A 283 -0.61 -1.20 -19.29
N ARG A 284 -1.17 -2.21 -19.97
CA ARG A 284 -1.49 -3.53 -19.41
C ARG A 284 -0.26 -4.42 -19.31
N TYR A 285 -0.29 -5.31 -18.32
CA TYR A 285 0.70 -6.39 -18.15
C TYR A 285 0.35 -7.61 -18.99
N GLY A 286 1.34 -8.41 -19.38
CA GLY A 286 1.10 -9.62 -20.17
C GLY A 286 1.67 -9.60 -21.60
N HIS A 287 2.10 -8.43 -22.10
CA HIS A 287 2.58 -8.27 -23.47
C HIS A 287 3.37 -6.97 -23.67
N VAL A 288 4.14 -6.92 -24.76
CA VAL A 288 4.82 -5.72 -25.28
C VAL A 288 3.97 -5.02 -26.33
N GLU A 289 4.28 -3.77 -26.65
CA GLU A 289 3.51 -2.94 -27.60
C GLU A 289 3.29 -3.59 -28.96
N GLU A 290 4.28 -4.31 -29.47
CA GLU A 290 4.22 -5.02 -30.76
C GLU A 290 3.07 -6.03 -30.83
N ASN A 291 2.65 -6.56 -29.68
CA ASN A 291 1.59 -7.56 -29.54
C ASN A 291 0.29 -6.96 -28.96
N CYS A 292 0.13 -5.63 -28.98
CA CYS A 292 -1.01 -4.95 -28.38
C CYS A 292 -2.22 -4.90 -29.33
N ASP A 293 -3.33 -5.51 -28.90
CA ASP A 293 -4.64 -5.45 -29.55
C ASP A 293 -5.56 -4.33 -29.01
N GLY A 294 -5.13 -3.65 -27.94
CA GLY A 294 -5.90 -2.60 -27.28
C GLY A 294 -5.66 -1.21 -27.84
N ASP A 295 -6.66 -0.34 -27.65
CA ASP A 295 -6.55 1.09 -27.97
C ASP A 295 -5.44 1.76 -27.17
N GLU A 296 -4.85 2.80 -27.76
CA GLU A 296 -3.86 3.65 -27.09
C GLU A 296 -4.52 4.34 -25.90
N LEU A 297 -4.03 4.06 -24.70
CA LEU A 297 -4.41 4.86 -23.55
C LEU A 297 -3.70 6.20 -23.70
N LEU A 298 -4.48 7.26 -23.87
CA LEU A 298 -4.01 8.63 -23.61
C LEU A 298 -3.63 8.70 -22.12
N ILE A 299 -2.39 8.38 -21.82
CA ILE A 299 -1.76 8.67 -20.55
C ILE A 299 -1.35 10.12 -20.66
N ASP A 300 -2.00 10.98 -19.88
CA ASP A 300 -1.51 12.34 -19.67
C ASP A 300 -0.18 12.22 -18.92
N ARG A 301 0.92 12.06 -19.68
CA ARG A 301 2.31 11.95 -19.19
C ARG A 301 2.81 13.30 -18.70
N LYS A 302 2.00 14.04 -17.93
CA LYS A 302 2.56 15.00 -16.97
C LYS A 302 3.17 14.20 -15.85
N THR A 303 4.35 13.62 -16.15
CA THR A 303 5.33 13.27 -15.14
C THR A 303 5.47 14.48 -14.24
N SER A 304 5.28 14.27 -12.94
CA SER A 304 5.49 15.27 -11.91
C SER A 304 6.87 15.91 -12.12
N GLU A 305 6.88 17.12 -12.68
CA GLU A 305 8.02 18.01 -12.54
C GLU A 305 8.19 18.27 -11.05
N ASP A 306 9.38 17.90 -10.56
CA ASP A 306 10.00 18.25 -9.29
C ASP A 306 9.06 18.62 -8.12
N THR A 307 8.64 17.60 -7.37
CA THR A 307 8.18 17.79 -5.98
C THR A 307 9.32 17.68 -4.96
N ASP A 308 10.58 17.85 -5.40
CA ASP A 308 11.77 17.63 -4.57
C ASP A 308 11.73 18.52 -3.30
N ASP A 309 11.11 19.71 -3.35
CA ASP A 309 11.12 20.70 -2.27
C ASP A 309 10.28 20.35 -1.02
N ALA A 310 9.18 19.59 -1.16
CA ALA A 310 8.25 19.36 -0.05
C ALA A 310 8.80 18.36 1.00
N CYS A 311 9.62 17.39 0.56
CA CYS A 311 10.21 16.38 1.43
C CYS A 311 11.35 16.94 2.29
N TRP A 312 12.10 17.92 1.78
CA TRP A 312 13.20 18.57 2.50
C TRP A 312 12.73 19.34 3.72
N LEU A 313 11.64 20.11 3.60
CA LEU A 313 11.13 20.93 4.72
C LEU A 313 10.71 20.07 5.91
N ALA A 314 9.97 18.98 5.67
CA ALA A 314 9.56 18.07 6.74
C ALA A 314 10.76 17.36 7.40
N THR A 315 11.79 17.02 6.62
CA THR A 315 13.02 16.40 7.13
C THR A 315 13.87 17.39 7.92
N ALA A 316 14.04 18.61 7.40
CA ALA A 316 14.75 19.71 8.05
C ALA A 316 14.06 20.16 9.34
N GLU A 317 12.72 20.28 9.36
CA GLU A 317 11.97 20.62 10.57
C GLU A 317 12.10 19.56 11.67
N LYS A 318 12.13 18.27 11.31
CA LYS A 318 12.37 17.18 12.26
C LYS A 318 13.81 17.19 12.79
N LEU A 319 14.79 17.53 11.94
CA LEU A 319 16.19 17.72 12.33
C LEU A 319 16.36 18.91 13.28
N VAL A 320 15.78 20.07 12.97
CA VAL A 320 15.85 21.29 13.80
C VAL A 320 15.19 21.07 15.16
N LYS A 321 14.00 20.44 15.21
CA LYS A 321 13.31 20.12 16.47
C LYS A 321 14.09 19.15 17.36
N ARG A 322 14.92 18.27 16.79
CA ARG A 322 15.68 17.24 17.52
C ARG A 322 17.08 17.67 17.93
N VAL A 323 17.77 18.44 17.09
CA VAL A 323 19.16 18.87 17.35
C VAL A 323 19.20 20.11 18.26
N GLY A 324 18.09 20.84 18.40
CA GLY A 324 18.00 22.02 19.28
C GLY A 324 18.72 23.25 18.72
N GLU A 325 19.38 23.12 17.57
CA GLU A 325 20.05 24.19 16.83
C GLU A 325 19.69 24.13 15.33
N PRO A 326 19.83 25.24 14.59
CA PRO A 326 19.65 25.24 13.14
C PRO A 326 20.67 24.32 12.46
N VAL A 327 20.20 23.22 11.87
CA VAL A 327 21.05 22.32 11.08
C VAL A 327 21.31 22.96 9.71
N ILE A 328 22.53 23.44 9.47
CA ILE A 328 22.95 23.95 8.16
C ILE A 328 23.25 22.75 7.25
N LEU A 329 22.25 22.33 6.47
CA LEU A 329 22.44 21.36 5.40
C LEU A 329 23.10 22.07 4.21
N LYS A 330 24.42 21.89 4.02
CA LYS A 330 25.11 22.31 2.80
C LYS A 330 24.69 21.39 1.65
N LEU A 331 23.73 21.84 0.85
CA LEU A 331 23.41 21.20 -0.42
C LEU A 331 24.65 21.26 -1.33
N ARG A 332 25.26 20.09 -1.60
CA ARG A 332 26.14 19.96 -2.77
C ARG A 332 25.23 19.84 -3.99
N THR A 333 25.13 20.93 -4.74
CA THR A 333 24.71 20.85 -6.14
C THR A 333 25.76 20.01 -6.88
N VAL A 334 25.35 18.87 -7.44
CA VAL A 334 26.16 18.08 -8.37
C VAL A 334 25.65 18.34 -9.76
#